data_AF-A0A7V0V8J1-F1
#
_entry.id   AF-A0A7V0V8J1-F1
#
_cell.length_a   1.000
_cell.length_b   1.000
_cell.length_c   1.000
_cell.angle_alpha   90.00
_cell.angle_beta   90.00
_cell.angle_gamma   90.00
#
_symmetry.space_group_name_H-M   'P 1'
#
loop_
_entity.id
_entity.type
_entity.pdbx_description
1 polymer ?
#
loop_
_entity_poly.entity_id
_entity_poly.type
_entity_poly.pdbx_seq_one_letter_code
_entity_poly.pdbx_strand_id
1 'polypeptide(L)' 'KFGILVDDVLGQQQAVIKSLEKNFRHVEGAAGATILGDGMVSLILDIHGLEKMAFKSQGKLRLAS' A
#
# COMPACT_ATOMS: atom_id res chain seq x y z
N LYS A 1 15.08 2.81 -5.89
CA LYS A 1 15.08 2.23 -4.53
C LYS A 1 14.52 3.28 -3.59
N PHE A 2 13.54 2.91 -2.77
CA PHE A 2 12.89 3.81 -1.81
C PHE A 2 12.69 3.07 -0.48
N GLY A 3 12.38 3.82 0.58
CA GLY A 3 12.02 3.28 1.88
C GLY A 3 10.64 3.77 2.30
N ILE A 4 10.02 3.05 3.23
CA ILE A 4 8.77 3.46 3.88
C ILE A 4 9.12 3.79 5.33
N LEU A 5 8.81 5.00 5.76
CA LEU A 5 8.92 5.39 7.15
C LEU A 5 7.74 4.80 7.92
N VAL A 6 8.02 4.11 9.02
CA VAL A 6 7.03 3.50 9.90
C VAL A 6 7.40 3.85 11.35
N ASP A 7 6.40 3.85 12.22
CA ASP A 7 6.63 4.06 13.65
C ASP A 7 7.36 2.84 14.26
N ASP A 8 6.88 1.63 13.95
CA ASP A 8 7.40 0.38 14.50
C ASP A 8 7.43 -0.76 13.48
N VAL A 9 8.34 -1.71 13.69
CA VAL A 9 8.43 -2.96 12.91
C VAL A 9 8.11 -4.13 13.82
N LEU A 10 6.91 -4.70 13.65
CA LEU A 10 6.40 -5.81 14.46
C LEU A 10 6.93 -7.19 14.02
N GLY A 11 7.76 -7.23 12.97
CA GLY A 11 8.31 -8.46 12.40
C GLY A 11 7.42 -9.08 11.32
N GLN A 12 7.55 -10.39 11.10
CA GLN A 12 6.80 -11.12 10.08
C GLN A 12 5.61 -11.85 10.70
N GLN A 13 4.42 -11.62 10.16
CA GLN A 13 3.21 -12.32 10.55
C GLN A 13 2.56 -12.99 9.35
N GLN A 14 1.99 -14.18 9.54
CA GLN A 14 1.10 -14.79 8.56
C GLN A 14 -0.30 -14.18 8.70
N ALA A 15 -0.84 -13.65 7.61
CA ALA A 15 -2.17 -13.06 7.57
C ALA A 15 -2.99 -13.65 6.43
N VAL A 16 -4.29 -13.81 6.66
CA VAL A 16 -5.23 -14.18 5.59
C VAL A 16 -5.69 -12.90 4.90
N ILE A 17 -5.40 -12.80 3.61
CA ILE A 17 -5.83 -11.67 2.79
C ILE A 17 -7.35 -11.76 2.60
N LYS A 18 -8.05 -10.71 3.01
CA LYS A 18 -9.44 -10.48 2.63
C LYS A 18 -9.46 -9.46 1.50
N SER A 19 -9.94 -9.89 0.34
CA SER A 19 -10.07 -9.01 -0.81
C SER A 19 -11.08 -7.90 -0.50
N LEU A 20 -10.74 -6.68 -0.93
CA LEU A 20 -11.60 -5.51 -0.83
C LEU A 20 -12.71 -5.49 -1.92
N GLU A 21 -12.66 -6.45 -2.87
CA GLU A 21 -13.34 -6.37 -4.17
C GLU A 21 -14.87 -6.52 -4.14
N LYS A 22 -15.47 -7.03 -3.06
CA LYS A 22 -16.93 -7.22 -3.01
C LYS A 22 -17.72 -6.04 -2.44
N ASN A 23 -17.10 -5.22 -1.59
CA ASN A 23 -17.78 -4.15 -0.85
C ASN A 23 -17.05 -2.79 -0.91
N PHE A 24 -15.83 -2.73 -1.43
CA PHE A 24 -15.01 -1.52 -1.39
C PHE A 24 -14.44 -1.20 -2.78
N ARG A 25 -14.33 0.09 -3.07
CA ARG A 25 -13.67 0.57 -4.30
C ARG A 25 -12.19 0.20 -4.24
N HIS A 26 -11.59 -0.09 -5.39
CA HIS A 26 -10.14 -0.23 -5.51
C HIS A 26 -9.45 1.02 -4.98
N VAL A 27 -8.48 0.85 -4.09
CA VAL A 27 -7.65 1.91 -3.54
C VAL A 27 -6.24 1.72 -4.10
N GLU A 28 -5.78 2.66 -4.92
CA GLU A 28 -4.40 2.66 -5.44
C GLU A 28 -3.43 2.58 -4.25
N GLY A 29 -2.48 1.63 -4.28
CA GLY A 29 -1.53 1.40 -3.18
C GLY A 29 -1.98 0.41 -2.11
N ALA A 30 -3.19 -0.15 -2.19
CA ALA A 30 -3.66 -1.22 -1.30
C ALA A 30 -3.94 -2.52 -2.08
N ALA A 31 -3.44 -3.64 -1.56
CA ALA A 31 -3.69 -4.99 -2.09
C ALA A 31 -4.89 -5.67 -1.40
N GLY A 32 -5.26 -5.25 -0.19
CA GLY A 32 -6.35 -5.86 0.57
C GLY A 32 -6.36 -5.42 2.03
N ALA A 33 -7.18 -6.08 2.84
CA ALA A 33 -7.16 -5.93 4.29
C ALA A 33 -7.12 -7.30 4.98
N THR A 34 -6.76 -7.33 6.25
CA THR A 34 -6.82 -8.52 7.10
C THR A 34 -7.34 -8.14 8.48
N ILE A 35 -7.76 -9.15 9.25
CA ILE A 35 -8.11 -9.00 10.65
C ILE A 35 -7.03 -9.73 11.44
N LEU A 36 -6.38 -9.03 12.36
CA LEU A 36 -5.34 -9.57 13.23
C LEU A 36 -5.97 -10.41 14.36
N GLY A 37 -5.15 -11.18 15.09
CA GLY A 37 -5.62 -12.04 16.18
C GLY A 37 -6.24 -11.29 17.36
N ASP A 38 -5.96 -9.99 17.49
CA ASP A 38 -6.56 -9.08 18.47
C ASP A 38 -7.86 -8.41 17.97
N GLY A 39 -8.31 -8.73 16.76
CA GLY A 39 -9.51 -8.18 16.14
C GLY A 39 -9.32 -6.85 15.43
N MET A 40 -8.11 -6.27 15.43
CA MET A 40 -7.84 -5.05 14.67
C MET A 40 -7.80 -5.32 13.16
N VAL A 41 -8.23 -4.33 12.38
CA VAL A 41 -8.14 -4.38 10.91
C VAL A 41 -6.79 -3.80 10.49
N SER A 42 -6.08 -4.51 9.62
CA SER A 42 -4.84 -4.04 9.01
C SER A 42 -4.93 -4.00 7.49
N LEU A 43 -4.29 -2.99 6.90
CA LEU A 43 -4.20 -2.84 5.45
C LEU A 43 -2.99 -3.60 4.92
N ILE A 44 -3.15 -4.28 3.79
CA ILE A 44 -2.06 -4.89 3.04
C ILE A 44 -1.71 -3.92 1.91
N LEU A 45 -0.48 -3.43 1.91
CA LEU A 45 -0.01 -2.41 0.97
C LEU A 45 0.53 -3.04 -0.32
N ASP A 46 0.17 -2.47 -1.47
CA ASP A 46 0.82 -2.74 -2.75
C ASP A 46 1.99 -1.79 -2.94
N ILE A 47 3.21 -2.32 -2.77
CA ILE A 47 4.46 -1.57 -2.88
C ILE A 47 4.66 -0.96 -4.27
N HIS A 48 4.20 -1.64 -5.33
CA HIS A 48 4.35 -1.14 -6.71
C HIS A 48 3.34 -0.02 -6.98
N GLY A 49 2.12 -0.15 -6.46
CA GLY A 49 1.12 0.92 -6.45
C GLY A 49 1.64 2.16 -5.71
N LEU A 50 2.22 1.98 -4.52
CA LEU A 50 2.82 3.06 -3.73
C LEU A 50 3.97 3.76 -4.47
N GLU A 51 4.85 3.00 -5.14
CA GLU A 51 5.93 3.58 -5.96
C GLU A 51 5.38 4.48 -7.07
N LYS A 52 4.37 4.00 -7.81
CA LYS A 52 3.72 4.78 -8.87
C LYS A 52 3.07 6.05 -8.34
N MET A 53 2.41 5.98 -7.19
CA MET A 53 1.79 7.14 -6.55
C MET A 53 2.83 8.17 -6.11
N ALA A 54 3.92 7.71 -5.50
CA ALA A 54 4.98 8.58 -5.01
C ALA A 54 5.74 9.31 -6.12
N PHE A 55 5.91 8.67 -7.29
CA PHE A 55 6.77 9.19 -8.37
C PHE A 55 6.03 9.62 -9.65
N LYS A 56 4.69 9.76 -9.59
CA LYS A 56 3.82 10.11 -10.73
C LYS A 56 4.14 11.47 -11.42
N SER A 57 5.02 12.31 -10.86
CA SER A 57 5.23 13.70 -11.29
C SER A 57 6.52 13.99 -12.09
N GLN A 58 7.41 13.04 -12.39
CA GLN A 58 8.71 13.38 -13.02
C GLN A 58 8.71 13.56 -14.55
N GLY A 59 7.59 13.30 -15.24
CA GLY A 59 7.55 13.32 -16.72
C GLY A 59 7.24 14.66 -17.39
N LYS A 60 6.71 15.67 -16.66
CA LYS A 60 6.19 16.91 -17.28
C LYS A 60 7.10 18.13 -17.17
N LEU A 61 8.18 18.09 -16.39
CA LEU A 61 9.01 19.27 -16.14
C LEU A 61 10.24 19.42 -17.08
N ARG A 62 10.53 18.43 -17.94
CA ARG A 62 11.74 18.43 -18.80
C ARG A 62 11.50 18.81 -20.27
N LEU A 63 10.27 19.16 -20.66
CA LEU A 63 9.91 19.51 -22.04
C LEU A 63 9.60 21.01 -22.23
N ALA A 64 9.91 21.85 -21.25
CA ALA A 64 9.59 23.28 -21.25
C ALA A 64 10.84 24.20 -21.24
N SER A 65 11.98 23.71 -21.76
CA SER A 65 13.22 24.49 -21.89
C SER A 65 13.84 24.30 -23.26
#